data_AF-A0A3C0RXM7-F1
#
_entry.id   AF-A0A3C0RXM7-F1
#
_cell.length_a   1.000
_cell.length_b   1.000
_cell.length_c   1.000
_cell.angle_alpha   90.00
_cell.angle_beta   90.00
_cell.angle_gamma   90.00
#
_symmetry.space_group_name_H-M   'P 1'
#
loop_
_entity.id
_entity.type
_entity.pdbx_description
1 polymer ?
#
loop_
_entity_poly.entity_id
_entity_poly.type
_entity_poly.pdbx_seq_one_letter_code
_entity_poly.pdbx_strand_id
1 'polypeptide(L)'
;ALPISWDNSASISGGSKNGSFYFSASDFRQNGIIPNSKFDKSTFRFNGEQRYGILKVAGNVSYSIADQLSSLTSGGLYGASGEGAVQGAYIWPRNLDMKHWLNDDGSKYRLFDFQLVQNDFDNPYWILNKMPRTDKTKRFTGSFNANLDITKWWSINYTVGIDRYTTNTNRLTTAGSGVDILYKNGMLSENDRTYEYVSSNFMTNFKKKINDFDFNLMLGTMLENTGVEYNGRKAWNFIIPGFYVPTNAKNTDIAIAQSKVKKRLIGGFGEFRAGYKDIAYVTVTGRNDWTSTLPVENRSYFYPSVSGSLIFTELLPKNDNLTFGKLRASW
;
A
#
# COMPACT_ATOMS: atom_id res chain seq x y z
N ALA A 1 13.51 -21.87 -13.19
CA ALA A 1 12.78 -22.57 -12.11
C ALA A 1 11.29 -22.37 -12.35
N LEU A 2 10.46 -23.37 -12.05
CA LEU A 2 9.00 -23.20 -12.09
C LEU A 2 8.57 -22.17 -11.01
N PRO A 3 7.50 -21.40 -11.23
CA PRO A 3 6.95 -20.52 -10.20
C PRO A 3 6.51 -21.39 -9.02
N ILE A 4 7.11 -21.17 -7.86
CA ILE A 4 6.81 -21.87 -6.62
C ILE A 4 6.59 -20.81 -5.55
N SER A 5 5.54 -21.00 -4.77
CA SER A 5 5.22 -20.17 -3.63
C SER A 5 5.16 -21.02 -2.37
N TRP A 6 5.73 -20.50 -1.29
CA TRP A 6 5.65 -21.05 0.06
C TRP A 6 5.02 -20.00 0.96
N ASP A 7 4.05 -20.43 1.77
CA ASP A 7 3.43 -19.59 2.79
C ASP A 7 3.40 -20.38 4.10
N ASN A 8 4.20 -19.93 5.06
CA ASN A 8 4.25 -20.52 6.39
C ASN A 8 3.74 -19.48 7.39
N SER A 9 2.73 -19.84 8.18
CA SER A 9 2.24 -18.98 9.24
C SER A 9 2.03 -19.75 10.53
N ALA A 10 2.34 -19.09 11.64
CA ALA A 10 2.08 -19.58 12.98
C ALA A 10 1.38 -18.48 13.76
N SER A 11 0.41 -18.87 14.59
CA SER A 11 -0.27 -17.93 15.47
C SER A 11 -0.58 -18.57 16.81
N ILE A 12 -0.58 -17.74 17.83
CA ILE A 12 -1.02 -18.08 19.17
C ILE A 12 -2.04 -17.04 19.62
N SER A 13 -3.13 -17.52 20.20
CA SER A 13 -4.16 -16.67 20.76
C SER A 13 -4.61 -17.21 22.10
N GLY A 14 -5.15 -16.33 22.91
CA GLY A 14 -5.63 -16.67 24.24
C GLY A 14 -6.45 -15.54 24.82
N GLY A 15 -7.18 -15.82 25.88
CA GLY A 15 -7.99 -14.82 26.53
C GLY A 15 -8.64 -15.31 27.81
N SER A 16 -9.24 -14.36 28.50
CA SER A 16 -10.07 -14.52 29.67
C SER A 16 -11.38 -13.78 29.46
N LYS A 17 -12.24 -13.76 30.49
CA LYS A 17 -13.47 -12.96 30.47
C LYS A 17 -13.23 -11.47 30.18
N ASN A 18 -12.07 -10.93 30.59
CA ASN A 18 -11.80 -9.50 30.57
C ASN A 18 -10.72 -9.09 29.56
N GLY A 19 -10.20 -10.00 28.76
CA GLY A 19 -9.16 -9.63 27.80
C GLY A 19 -8.79 -10.76 26.87
N SER A 20 -8.22 -10.42 25.74
CA SER A 20 -7.72 -11.38 24.77
C SER A 20 -6.46 -10.87 24.10
N PHE A 21 -5.65 -11.79 23.60
CA PHE A 21 -4.49 -11.48 22.81
C PHE A 21 -4.38 -12.43 21.61
N TYR A 22 -3.72 -11.95 20.58
CA TYR A 22 -3.38 -12.69 19.39
C TYR A 22 -1.99 -12.27 18.94
N PHE A 23 -1.11 -13.23 18.70
CA PHE A 23 0.17 -13.03 18.06
C PHE A 23 0.27 -13.92 16.83
N SER A 24 0.79 -13.40 15.73
CA SER A 24 1.13 -14.20 14.56
C SER A 24 2.44 -13.77 13.93
N ALA A 25 3.09 -14.76 13.33
CA ALA A 25 4.20 -14.58 12.42
C ALA A 25 3.86 -15.30 11.11
N SER A 26 4.13 -14.66 9.98
CA SER A 26 4.03 -15.28 8.66
C SER A 26 5.26 -15.01 7.82
N ASP A 27 5.62 -15.99 6.99
CA ASP A 27 6.71 -15.94 6.04
C ASP A 27 6.21 -16.44 4.67
N PHE A 28 6.10 -15.51 3.74
CA PHE A 28 5.72 -15.75 2.36
C PHE A 28 6.95 -15.63 1.47
N ARG A 29 7.13 -16.59 0.56
CA ARG A 29 8.23 -16.64 -0.41
C ARG A 29 7.68 -17.07 -1.75
N GLN A 30 7.93 -16.30 -2.80
CA GLN A 30 7.45 -16.60 -4.14
C GLN A 30 8.54 -16.37 -5.17
N ASN A 31 8.78 -17.38 -6.01
CA ASN A 31 9.48 -17.22 -7.27
C ASN A 31 8.47 -16.87 -8.37
N GLY A 32 8.71 -15.79 -9.09
CA GLY A 32 7.84 -15.36 -10.18
C GLY A 32 8.01 -16.22 -11.43
N ILE A 33 7.07 -16.05 -12.38
CA ILE A 33 7.09 -16.75 -13.68
C ILE A 33 8.26 -16.26 -14.54
N ILE A 34 8.60 -14.96 -14.44
CA ILE A 34 9.77 -14.39 -15.10
C ILE A 34 11.04 -14.86 -14.37
N PRO A 35 12.06 -15.40 -15.07
CA PRO A 35 13.31 -15.78 -14.44
C PRO A 35 13.93 -14.63 -13.63
N ASN A 36 14.60 -14.95 -12.53
CA ASN A 36 15.21 -13.97 -11.61
C ASN A 36 14.23 -12.94 -11.03
N SER A 37 12.94 -13.28 -10.94
CA SER A 37 11.95 -12.50 -10.19
C SER A 37 11.52 -13.24 -8.92
N LYS A 38 11.46 -12.54 -7.79
CA LYS A 38 11.01 -13.09 -6.52
C LYS A 38 10.34 -12.06 -5.63
N PHE A 39 9.49 -12.52 -4.72
CA PHE A 39 8.86 -11.71 -3.69
C PHE A 39 8.87 -12.46 -2.36
N ASP A 40 9.57 -11.89 -1.39
CA ASP A 40 9.75 -12.45 -0.06
C ASP A 40 9.14 -11.48 0.96
N LYS A 41 8.26 -11.94 1.83
CA LYS A 41 7.63 -11.11 2.87
C LYS A 41 7.54 -11.83 4.20
N SER A 42 8.05 -11.20 5.25
CA SER A 42 7.85 -11.64 6.64
C SER A 42 6.98 -10.63 7.38
N THR A 43 5.98 -11.09 8.13
CA THR A 43 5.05 -10.23 8.88
C THR A 43 4.93 -10.73 10.30
N PHE A 44 5.00 -9.82 11.28
CA PHE A 44 4.75 -10.09 12.69
C PHE A 44 3.59 -9.21 13.13
N ARG A 45 2.58 -9.79 13.77
CA ARG A 45 1.40 -9.07 14.23
C ARG A 45 1.11 -9.42 15.67
N PHE A 46 0.76 -8.40 16.45
CA PHE A 46 0.23 -8.53 17.79
C PHE A 46 -1.07 -7.74 17.90
N ASN A 47 -2.11 -8.33 18.48
CA ASN A 47 -3.31 -7.63 18.89
C ASN A 47 -3.60 -8.00 20.35
N GLY A 48 -4.07 -7.05 21.13
CA GLY A 48 -4.49 -7.27 22.50
C GLY A 48 -5.62 -6.34 22.87
N GLU A 49 -6.53 -6.83 23.71
CA GLU A 49 -7.56 -6.01 24.34
C GLU A 49 -7.74 -6.40 25.80
N GLN A 50 -8.08 -5.41 26.62
CA GLN A 50 -8.33 -5.58 28.05
C GLN A 50 -9.47 -4.66 28.48
N ARG A 51 -10.38 -5.19 29.28
CA ARG A 51 -11.45 -4.46 29.96
C ARG A 51 -11.12 -4.34 31.45
N TYR A 52 -11.24 -3.14 31.98
CA TYR A 52 -11.12 -2.79 33.38
C TYR A 52 -12.29 -1.88 33.77
N GLY A 53 -13.31 -2.47 34.40
CA GLY A 53 -14.56 -1.77 34.71
C GLY A 53 -15.22 -1.20 33.46
N ILE A 54 -15.40 0.13 33.44
CA ILE A 54 -15.99 0.87 32.30
C ILE A 54 -15.01 1.12 31.15
N LEU A 55 -13.70 0.93 31.36
CA LEU A 55 -12.67 1.15 30.36
C LEU A 55 -12.37 -0.16 29.61
N LYS A 56 -12.40 -0.10 28.28
CA LYS A 56 -11.83 -1.12 27.40
C LYS A 56 -10.70 -0.48 26.60
N VAL A 57 -9.51 -1.06 26.65
CA VAL A 57 -8.37 -0.67 25.81
C VAL A 57 -8.05 -1.78 24.82
N ALA A 58 -7.68 -1.42 23.60
CA ALA A 58 -7.22 -2.35 22.60
C ALA A 58 -6.04 -1.76 21.83
N GLY A 59 -5.07 -2.61 21.49
CA GLY A 59 -3.92 -2.25 20.69
C GLY A 59 -3.69 -3.29 19.61
N ASN A 60 -3.30 -2.84 18.43
CA ASN A 60 -2.87 -3.70 17.34
C ASN A 60 -1.59 -3.12 16.74
N VAL A 61 -0.60 -3.97 16.55
CA VAL A 61 0.70 -3.63 15.98
C VAL A 61 1.07 -4.68 14.95
N SER A 62 1.58 -4.25 13.81
CA SER A 62 2.12 -5.13 12.79
C SER A 62 3.38 -4.53 12.20
N TYR A 63 4.38 -5.38 12.01
CA TYR A 63 5.63 -5.05 11.32
C TYR A 63 5.83 -6.02 10.18
N SER A 64 6.16 -5.51 9.00
CA SER A 64 6.46 -6.35 7.84
C SER A 64 7.69 -5.87 7.09
N ILE A 65 8.49 -6.82 6.61
CA ILE A 65 9.58 -6.60 5.68
C ILE A 65 9.20 -7.33 4.39
N ALA A 66 9.21 -6.61 3.27
CA ALA A 66 9.01 -7.18 1.95
C ALA A 66 10.23 -6.88 1.07
N ASP A 67 10.82 -7.90 0.48
CA ASP A 67 11.92 -7.83 -0.47
C ASP A 67 11.43 -8.36 -1.82
N GLN A 68 11.43 -7.48 -2.82
CA GLN A 68 11.06 -7.81 -4.19
C GLN A 68 12.30 -7.71 -5.08
N LEU A 69 12.57 -8.76 -5.84
CA LEU A 69 13.50 -8.73 -6.97
C LEU A 69 12.68 -8.83 -8.25
N SER A 70 12.94 -7.92 -9.18
CA SER A 70 12.31 -7.87 -10.48
C SER A 70 13.34 -7.46 -11.53
N SER A 71 12.95 -7.59 -12.79
CA SER A 71 13.63 -6.98 -13.92
C SER A 71 12.76 -5.88 -14.49
N LEU A 72 13.33 -4.98 -15.29
CA LEU A 72 12.53 -4.18 -16.21
C LEU A 72 11.72 -5.14 -17.10
N THR A 73 10.40 -5.03 -17.09
CA THR A 73 9.49 -5.92 -17.85
C THR A 73 8.89 -5.25 -19.09
N SER A 74 8.91 -3.91 -19.17
CA SER A 74 8.46 -3.13 -20.34
C SER A 74 9.43 -1.96 -20.62
N GLY A 75 9.14 -1.22 -21.69
CA GLY A 75 9.89 -0.05 -22.14
C GLY A 75 10.25 0.94 -21.02
N GLY A 76 11.38 1.61 -21.22
CA GLY A 76 12.01 2.54 -20.30
C GLY A 76 11.14 3.73 -19.92
N LEU A 77 11.59 4.41 -18.87
CA LEU A 77 11.04 5.69 -18.39
C LEU A 77 10.88 6.70 -19.55
N TYR A 78 9.93 7.64 -19.40
CA TYR A 78 9.75 8.82 -20.25
C TYR A 78 11.05 9.28 -20.94
N GLY A 79 11.11 9.14 -22.27
CA GLY A 79 12.26 9.57 -23.10
C GLY A 79 13.39 8.56 -23.29
N ALA A 80 13.31 7.36 -22.72
CA ALA A 80 14.28 6.27 -22.95
C ALA A 80 13.76 5.24 -23.96
N SER A 81 14.64 4.73 -24.81
CA SER A 81 14.37 3.65 -25.78
C SER A 81 14.51 2.24 -25.19
N GLY A 82 14.98 2.13 -23.94
CA GLY A 82 15.33 0.84 -23.36
C GLY A 82 14.17 -0.13 -23.23
N GLU A 83 14.44 -1.40 -23.54
CA GLU A 83 13.42 -2.45 -23.54
C GLU A 83 13.44 -3.24 -22.23
N GLY A 84 12.26 -3.63 -21.75
CA GLY A 84 12.16 -4.59 -20.66
C GLY A 84 12.28 -6.03 -21.17
N ALA A 85 12.62 -6.98 -20.30
CA ALA A 85 12.86 -8.37 -20.67
C ALA A 85 11.67 -9.05 -21.40
N VAL A 86 10.41 -8.68 -21.09
CA VAL A 86 9.26 -9.25 -21.79
C VAL A 86 9.11 -8.63 -23.19
N GLN A 87 9.30 -7.31 -23.31
CA GLN A 87 9.33 -6.64 -24.61
C GLN A 87 10.46 -7.18 -25.49
N GLY A 88 11.68 -7.29 -24.94
CA GLY A 88 12.84 -7.85 -25.63
C GLY A 88 12.57 -9.29 -26.10
N ALA A 89 11.84 -10.10 -25.34
CA ALA A 89 11.45 -11.44 -25.76
C ALA A 89 10.44 -11.45 -26.92
N TYR A 90 9.54 -10.47 -27.01
CA TYR A 90 8.59 -10.35 -28.13
C TYR A 90 9.26 -9.93 -29.44
N ILE A 91 10.28 -9.08 -29.37
CA ILE A 91 10.97 -8.57 -30.56
C ILE A 91 12.18 -9.41 -30.97
N TRP A 92 12.66 -10.30 -30.09
CA TRP A 92 13.83 -11.14 -30.38
C TRP A 92 13.57 -12.03 -31.61
N PRO A 93 14.50 -12.12 -32.57
CA PRO A 93 14.31 -12.93 -33.77
C PRO A 93 14.01 -14.39 -33.45
N ARG A 94 12.93 -14.93 -34.03
CA ARG A 94 12.47 -16.31 -33.76
C ARG A 94 13.47 -17.40 -34.18
N ASN A 95 14.42 -17.06 -35.05
CA ASN A 95 15.48 -17.96 -35.52
C ASN A 95 16.73 -17.95 -34.63
N LEU A 96 16.78 -17.15 -33.56
CA LEU A 96 17.91 -17.06 -32.63
C LEU A 96 17.49 -17.48 -31.23
N ASP A 97 18.31 -18.31 -30.57
CA ASP A 97 18.07 -18.67 -29.17
C ASP A 97 18.40 -17.49 -28.25
N MET A 98 17.37 -16.90 -27.65
CA MET A 98 17.52 -15.82 -26.68
C MET A 98 18.30 -16.20 -25.43
N LYS A 99 18.49 -17.50 -25.11
CA LYS A 99 19.37 -17.95 -24.02
C LYS A 99 20.85 -17.79 -24.34
N HIS A 100 21.21 -17.53 -25.60
CA HIS A 100 22.57 -17.12 -25.95
C HIS A 100 22.68 -15.59 -25.83
N TRP A 101 23.09 -15.14 -24.64
CA TRP A 101 23.18 -13.71 -24.27
C TRP A 101 24.60 -13.26 -23.88
N LEU A 102 25.57 -14.17 -23.90
CA LEU A 102 26.99 -13.93 -23.68
C LEU A 102 27.81 -14.56 -24.81
N ASN A 103 28.87 -13.86 -25.20
CA ASN A 103 29.96 -14.43 -26.00
C ASN A 103 30.89 -15.27 -25.10
N ASP A 104 31.78 -16.06 -25.70
CA ASP A 104 32.72 -16.94 -24.98
C ASP A 104 33.68 -16.17 -24.05
N ASP A 105 33.97 -14.90 -24.38
CA ASP A 105 34.79 -13.99 -23.56
C ASP A 105 34.02 -13.35 -22.38
N GLY A 106 32.73 -13.66 -22.25
CA GLY A 106 31.85 -13.11 -21.22
C GLY A 106 31.28 -11.72 -21.53
N SER A 107 31.57 -11.16 -22.70
CA SER A 107 30.93 -9.92 -23.18
C SER A 107 29.48 -10.18 -23.60
N LYS A 108 28.67 -9.11 -23.61
CA LYS A 108 27.27 -9.17 -24.04
C LYS A 108 27.18 -9.65 -25.50
N TYR A 109 26.34 -10.65 -25.75
CA TYR A 109 25.97 -11.02 -27.13
C TYR A 109 25.09 -9.92 -27.74
N ARG A 110 25.44 -9.48 -28.94
CA ARG A 110 24.78 -8.39 -29.67
C ARG A 110 24.12 -8.93 -30.93
N LEU A 111 22.91 -8.47 -31.23
CA LEU A 111 22.20 -8.86 -32.48
C LEU A 111 22.85 -8.19 -33.69
N PHE A 112 23.25 -6.94 -33.53
CA PHE A 112 23.86 -6.14 -34.58
C PHE A 112 25.20 -5.59 -34.09
N ASP A 113 26.26 -6.35 -34.33
CA ASP A 113 27.65 -6.02 -33.97
C ASP A 113 28.16 -4.74 -34.66
N PHE A 114 27.69 -4.47 -35.88
CA PHE A 114 28.03 -3.28 -36.68
C PHE A 114 27.33 -1.99 -36.22
N GLN A 115 26.29 -2.08 -35.39
CA GLN A 115 25.59 -0.90 -34.87
C GLN A 115 26.28 -0.35 -33.63
N LEU A 116 26.03 0.93 -33.33
CA LEU A 116 26.41 1.49 -32.03
C LEU A 116 25.59 0.80 -30.92
N VAL A 117 26.19 0.63 -29.75
CA VAL A 117 25.59 -0.11 -28.62
C VAL A 117 24.20 0.41 -28.25
N GLN A 118 23.99 1.72 -28.31
CA GLN A 118 22.71 2.37 -28.00
C GLN A 118 21.59 2.11 -29.03
N ASN A 119 21.93 1.60 -30.22
CA ASN A 119 20.96 1.27 -31.26
C ASN A 119 20.68 -0.25 -31.31
N ASP A 120 21.41 -1.03 -30.52
CA ASP A 120 21.26 -2.47 -30.44
C ASP A 120 20.26 -2.86 -29.35
N PHE A 121 19.55 -3.95 -29.58
CA PHE A 121 18.54 -4.43 -28.66
C PHE A 121 19.20 -5.29 -27.57
N ASP A 122 18.89 -5.00 -26.31
CA ASP A 122 19.35 -5.82 -25.21
C ASP A 122 18.66 -7.20 -25.26
N ASN A 123 19.45 -8.27 -25.24
CA ASN A 123 18.92 -9.62 -25.10
C ASN A 123 18.08 -9.70 -23.82
N PRO A 124 16.86 -10.28 -23.87
CA PRO A 124 15.99 -10.38 -22.69
C PRO A 124 16.68 -11.09 -21.51
N TYR A 125 17.49 -12.12 -21.76
CA TYR A 125 18.27 -12.79 -20.71
C TYR A 125 19.44 -11.93 -20.20
N TRP A 126 20.01 -11.01 -20.99
CA TRP A 126 20.96 -10.03 -20.46
C TRP A 126 20.28 -9.12 -19.42
N ILE A 127 19.09 -8.60 -19.73
CA ILE A 127 18.33 -7.74 -18.81
C ILE A 127 18.00 -8.51 -17.52
N LEU A 128 17.47 -9.74 -17.64
CA LEU A 128 17.10 -10.57 -16.48
C LEU A 128 18.28 -10.91 -15.56
N ASN A 129 19.49 -11.07 -16.10
CA ASN A 129 20.66 -11.53 -15.34
C ASN A 129 21.60 -10.41 -14.90
N LYS A 130 21.64 -9.29 -15.62
CA LYS A 130 22.60 -8.20 -15.39
C LYS A 130 21.96 -6.90 -14.91
N MET A 131 20.64 -6.72 -15.06
CA MET A 131 19.95 -5.45 -14.76
C MET A 131 18.86 -5.61 -13.69
N PRO A 132 19.23 -6.00 -12.45
CA PRO A 132 18.27 -6.22 -11.39
C PRO A 132 17.60 -4.91 -10.94
N ARG A 133 16.34 -5.03 -10.55
CA ARG A 133 15.60 -4.03 -9.80
C ARG A 133 15.13 -4.63 -8.48
N THR A 134 15.53 -4.02 -7.37
CA THR A 134 15.12 -4.45 -6.03
C THR A 134 14.27 -3.39 -5.36
N ASP A 135 13.14 -3.79 -4.79
CA ASP A 135 12.30 -2.95 -3.94
C ASP A 135 12.26 -3.57 -2.54
N LYS A 136 12.79 -2.87 -1.52
CA LYS A 136 12.78 -3.32 -0.12
C LYS A 136 11.88 -2.41 0.70
N THR A 137 10.77 -2.93 1.20
CA THR A 137 9.80 -2.18 2.01
C THR A 137 9.80 -2.66 3.45
N LYS A 138 10.07 -1.77 4.40
CA LYS A 138 9.86 -1.99 5.83
C LYS A 138 8.64 -1.18 6.25
N ARG A 139 7.62 -1.83 6.81
CA ARG A 139 6.35 -1.20 7.18
C ARG A 139 5.99 -1.51 8.62
N PHE A 140 5.61 -0.48 9.36
CA PHE A 140 5.05 -0.54 10.69
C PHE A 140 3.65 0.06 10.66
N THR A 141 2.66 -0.69 11.14
CA THR A 141 1.30 -0.19 11.35
C THR A 141 0.92 -0.44 12.79
N GLY A 142 0.36 0.56 13.46
CA GLY A 142 -0.12 0.44 14.83
C GLY A 142 -1.41 1.22 15.02
N SER A 143 -2.29 0.73 15.88
CA SER A 143 -3.34 1.56 16.46
C SER A 143 -3.61 1.21 17.91
N PHE A 144 -4.06 2.22 18.64
CA PHE A 144 -4.51 2.12 20.01
C PHE A 144 -5.92 2.69 20.10
N ASN A 145 -6.80 1.97 20.78
CA ASN A 145 -8.20 2.31 20.99
C ASN A 145 -8.49 2.30 22.50
N ALA A 146 -9.16 3.33 22.99
CA ALA A 146 -9.71 3.40 24.33
C ALA A 146 -11.22 3.67 24.22
N ASN A 147 -12.03 2.81 24.82
CA ASN A 147 -13.46 2.94 24.91
C ASN A 147 -13.89 3.03 26.38
N LEU A 148 -14.67 4.05 26.72
CA LEU A 148 -15.23 4.29 28.04
C LEU A 148 -16.74 4.15 27.97
N ASP A 149 -17.30 3.12 28.60
CA ASP A 149 -18.74 2.91 28.74
C ASP A 149 -19.24 3.70 29.96
N ILE A 150 -19.42 5.02 29.83
CA ILE A 150 -19.78 5.93 30.92
C ILE A 150 -21.11 5.50 31.58
N THR A 151 -22.10 5.15 30.76
CA THR A 151 -23.37 4.55 31.20
C THR A 151 -23.82 3.50 30.18
N LYS A 152 -24.93 2.80 30.46
CA LYS A 152 -25.52 1.87 29.47
C LYS A 152 -25.93 2.56 28.16
N TRP A 153 -26.20 3.87 28.19
CA TRP A 153 -26.67 4.65 27.04
C TRP A 153 -25.61 5.60 26.48
N TRP A 154 -24.45 5.76 27.11
CA TRP A 154 -23.41 6.69 26.67
C TRP A 154 -22.02 6.05 26.71
N SER A 155 -21.30 6.12 25.59
CA SER A 155 -19.91 5.69 25.50
C SER A 155 -19.04 6.73 24.78
N ILE A 156 -17.77 6.82 25.16
CA ILE A 156 -16.74 7.62 24.50
C ILE A 156 -15.68 6.68 23.93
N ASN A 157 -15.27 6.91 22.69
CA ASN A 157 -14.21 6.19 22.03
C ASN A 157 -13.12 7.15 21.54
N TYR A 158 -11.86 6.77 21.75
CA TYR A 158 -10.72 7.43 21.15
C TYR A 158 -9.83 6.40 20.47
N THR A 159 -9.46 6.65 19.22
CA THR A 159 -8.56 5.80 18.44
C THR A 159 -7.45 6.63 17.83
N VAL A 160 -6.20 6.23 18.03
CA VAL A 160 -5.04 6.79 17.34
C VAL A 160 -4.38 5.68 16.52
N GLY A 161 -3.96 6.01 15.30
CA GLY A 161 -3.34 5.07 14.37
C GLY A 161 -2.11 5.67 13.70
N ILE A 162 -1.16 4.81 13.34
CA ILE A 162 0.02 5.14 12.55
C ILE A 162 0.26 4.06 11.50
N ASP A 163 0.59 4.47 10.29
CA ASP A 163 1.11 3.62 9.22
C ASP A 163 2.35 4.31 8.65
N ARG A 164 3.50 3.68 8.83
CA ARG A 164 4.77 4.20 8.35
C ARG A 164 5.51 3.13 7.59
N TYR A 165 5.94 3.45 6.37
CA TYR A 165 6.81 2.56 5.62
C TYR A 165 7.89 3.33 4.87
N THR A 166 9.03 2.68 4.72
CA THR A 166 10.11 3.12 3.83
C THR A 166 10.31 2.04 2.78
N THR A 167 10.30 2.45 1.52
CA THR A 167 10.67 1.62 0.38
C THR A 167 12.00 2.13 -0.17
N ASN A 168 13.00 1.26 -0.20
CA ASN A 168 14.27 1.48 -0.88
C ASN A 168 14.19 0.77 -2.24
N THR A 169 14.29 1.54 -3.32
CA THR A 169 14.29 1.03 -4.70
C THR A 169 15.67 1.19 -5.29
N ASN A 170 16.31 0.09 -5.66
CA ASN A 170 17.57 0.10 -6.41
C ASN A 170 17.35 -0.44 -7.82
N ARG A 171 17.95 0.22 -8.81
CA ARG A 171 17.90 -0.17 -10.22
C ARG A 171 19.29 -0.07 -10.81
N LEU A 172 19.74 -1.14 -11.46
CA LEU A 172 21.02 -1.19 -12.14
C LEU A 172 20.80 -1.39 -13.65
N THR A 173 21.47 -0.57 -14.45
CA THR A 173 21.74 -0.82 -15.86
C THR A 173 23.24 -1.03 -15.99
N THR A 174 23.65 -2.16 -16.57
CA THR A 174 25.07 -2.46 -16.76
C THR A 174 25.64 -1.78 -18.00
N ALA A 175 26.96 -1.58 -18.01
CA ALA A 175 27.67 -1.12 -19.19
C ALA A 175 27.37 -2.01 -20.41
N GLY A 176 27.37 -1.42 -21.61
CA GLY A 176 27.07 -2.14 -22.86
C GLY A 176 25.57 -2.37 -23.12
N SER A 177 24.70 -1.87 -22.25
CA SER A 177 23.24 -1.90 -22.45
C SER A 177 22.80 -0.87 -23.49
N GLY A 178 21.82 -1.24 -24.31
CA GLY A 178 21.18 -0.38 -25.32
C GLY A 178 20.09 0.53 -24.76
N VAL A 179 19.91 0.60 -23.44
CA VAL A 179 18.78 1.32 -22.82
C VAL A 179 18.80 2.83 -23.05
N ASP A 180 19.97 3.45 -23.00
CA ASP A 180 20.17 4.90 -23.15
C ASP A 180 21.66 5.19 -23.43
N ILE A 181 21.96 6.11 -24.35
CA ILE A 181 23.34 6.52 -24.64
C ILE A 181 24.05 7.12 -23.42
N LEU A 182 23.30 7.73 -22.51
CA LEU A 182 23.83 8.26 -21.25
C LEU A 182 24.30 7.13 -20.32
N TYR A 183 23.82 5.89 -20.49
CA TYR A 183 24.14 4.76 -19.60
C TYR A 183 25.12 3.78 -20.25
N LYS A 184 25.90 4.21 -21.25
CA LYS A 184 26.84 3.34 -21.98
C LYS A 184 27.84 2.62 -21.05
N ASN A 185 28.29 3.27 -19.97
CA ASN A 185 29.16 2.66 -18.94
C ASN A 185 28.37 2.27 -17.67
N GLY A 186 27.06 2.14 -17.79
CA GLY A 186 26.13 1.76 -16.73
C GLY A 186 25.41 2.94 -16.07
N MET A 187 24.39 2.61 -15.29
CA MET A 187 23.60 3.52 -14.48
C MET A 187 23.11 2.83 -13.21
N LEU A 188 23.20 3.52 -12.08
CA LEU A 188 22.63 3.12 -10.80
C LEU A 188 21.61 4.18 -10.38
N SER A 189 20.42 3.74 -9.98
CA SER A 189 19.43 4.59 -9.32
C SER A 189 19.02 3.97 -7.99
N GLU A 190 19.18 4.73 -6.92
CA GLU A 190 18.81 4.38 -5.55
C GLU A 190 17.81 5.42 -5.04
N ASN A 191 16.61 4.97 -4.67
CA ASN A 191 15.53 5.86 -4.27
C ASN A 191 14.91 5.40 -2.95
N ASP A 192 14.87 6.31 -1.99
CA ASP A 192 14.23 6.10 -0.70
C ASP A 192 12.93 6.87 -0.67
N ARG A 193 11.80 6.16 -0.51
CA ARG A 193 10.49 6.77 -0.33
C ARG A 193 9.95 6.40 1.04
N THR A 194 9.78 7.39 1.91
CA THR A 194 9.15 7.23 3.22
C THR A 194 7.74 7.80 3.18
N TYR A 195 6.76 7.00 3.57
CA TYR A 195 5.38 7.41 3.78
C TYR A 195 5.05 7.29 5.26
N GLU A 196 4.32 8.26 5.78
CA GLU A 196 3.78 8.25 7.13
C GLU A 196 2.35 8.77 7.11
N TYR A 197 1.43 8.03 7.71
CA TYR A 197 0.06 8.43 7.95
C TYR A 197 -0.24 8.27 9.42
N VAL A 198 -0.72 9.34 10.05
CA VAL A 198 -1.19 9.35 11.43
C VAL A 198 -2.64 9.76 11.42
N SER A 199 -3.48 9.00 12.12
CA SER A 199 -4.89 9.31 12.31
C SER A 199 -5.26 9.38 13.78
N SER A 200 -6.21 10.25 14.11
CA SER A 200 -6.77 10.39 15.45
C SER A 200 -8.27 10.60 15.31
N ASN A 201 -9.05 9.72 15.92
CA ASN A 201 -10.51 9.75 15.88
C ASN A 201 -11.04 9.79 17.31
N PHE A 202 -11.89 10.77 17.59
CA PHE A 202 -12.66 10.85 18.82
C PHE A 202 -14.14 10.69 18.47
N MET A 203 -14.87 9.89 19.23
CA MET A 203 -16.30 9.69 19.06
C MET A 203 -17.00 9.61 20.41
N THR A 204 -18.20 10.16 20.48
CA THR A 204 -19.14 9.94 21.58
C THR A 204 -20.43 9.40 21.01
N ASN A 205 -21.00 8.40 21.65
CA ASN A 205 -22.19 7.70 21.18
C ASN A 205 -23.24 7.66 22.28
N PHE A 206 -24.48 7.99 21.92
CA PHE A 206 -25.65 7.98 22.79
C PHE A 206 -26.71 7.04 22.22
N LYS A 207 -27.03 5.95 22.92
CA LYS A 207 -27.98 4.93 22.50
C LYS A 207 -29.11 4.78 23.51
N LYS A 208 -30.36 4.97 23.09
CA LYS A 208 -31.51 4.89 24.00
C LYS A 208 -32.71 4.27 23.28
N LYS A 209 -33.31 3.27 23.91
CA LYS A 209 -34.60 2.70 23.50
C LYS A 209 -35.71 3.36 24.32
N ILE A 210 -36.74 3.85 23.65
CA ILE A 210 -37.92 4.48 24.25
C ILE A 210 -39.15 3.83 23.61
N ASN A 211 -39.85 3.01 24.37
CA ASN A 211 -40.95 2.17 23.86
C ASN A 211 -40.49 1.35 22.65
N ASP A 212 -41.20 1.52 21.53
CA ASP A 212 -40.94 0.86 20.25
C ASP A 212 -39.83 1.51 19.42
N PHE A 213 -39.22 2.60 19.89
CA PHE A 213 -38.19 3.33 19.16
C PHE A 213 -36.79 3.08 19.70
N ASP A 214 -35.85 2.87 18.79
CA ASP A 214 -34.43 2.75 19.08
C ASP A 214 -33.68 3.94 18.48
N PHE A 215 -33.14 4.80 19.35
CA PHE A 215 -32.39 5.98 18.95
C PHE A 215 -30.89 5.80 19.17
N ASN A 216 -30.09 6.25 18.21
CA ASN A 216 -28.65 6.35 18.34
C ASN A 216 -28.15 7.68 17.77
N LEU A 217 -27.43 8.46 18.57
CA LEU A 217 -26.73 9.67 18.15
C LEU A 217 -25.22 9.48 18.36
N MET A 218 -24.45 9.57 17.29
CA MET A 218 -23.00 9.55 17.31
C MET A 218 -22.47 10.92 16.85
N LEU A 219 -21.49 11.46 17.58
CA LEU A 219 -20.76 12.66 17.22
C LEU A 219 -19.26 12.35 17.28
N GLY A 220 -18.48 12.89 16.35
CA GLY A 220 -17.06 12.63 16.32
C GLY A 220 -16.23 13.70 15.63
N THR A 221 -14.93 13.63 15.89
CA THR A 221 -13.91 14.41 15.20
C THR A 221 -12.80 13.50 14.70
N MET A 222 -12.21 13.88 13.59
CA MET A 222 -11.12 13.16 12.94
C MET A 222 -9.98 14.13 12.64
N LEU A 223 -8.76 13.65 12.81
CA LEU A 223 -7.55 14.30 12.33
C LEU A 223 -6.74 13.28 11.53
N GLU A 224 -6.22 13.71 10.39
CA GLU A 224 -5.27 12.96 9.58
C GLU A 224 -4.05 13.81 9.26
N ASN A 225 -2.88 13.19 9.27
CA ASN A 225 -1.64 13.81 8.83
C ASN A 225 -0.87 12.80 7.98
N THR A 226 -0.71 13.11 6.69
CA THR A 226 0.06 12.32 5.73
C THR A 226 1.36 13.05 5.38
N GLY A 227 2.49 12.36 5.49
CA GLY A 227 3.80 12.80 5.03
C GLY A 227 4.35 11.84 3.98
N VAL A 228 4.94 12.39 2.92
CA VAL A 228 5.73 11.63 1.93
C VAL A 228 7.06 12.33 1.73
N GLU A 229 8.14 11.61 1.97
CA GLU A 229 9.49 12.05 1.68
C GLU A 229 10.10 11.15 0.60
N TYR A 230 10.74 11.77 -0.38
CA TYR A 230 11.46 11.09 -1.45
C TYR A 230 12.88 11.62 -1.49
N ASN A 231 13.85 10.71 -1.50
CA ASN A 231 15.26 11.00 -1.73
C ASN A 231 15.76 10.06 -2.84
N GLY A 232 16.02 10.59 -4.02
CA GLY A 232 16.54 9.85 -5.17
C GLY A 232 17.98 10.23 -5.48
N ARG A 233 18.79 9.23 -5.77
CA ARG A 233 20.17 9.36 -6.21
C ARG A 233 20.33 8.54 -7.47
N LYS A 234 20.87 9.15 -8.51
CA LYS A 234 21.13 8.49 -9.78
C LYS A 234 22.52 8.87 -10.25
N ALA A 235 23.30 7.89 -10.66
CA ALA A 235 24.61 8.09 -11.25
C ALA A 235 24.73 7.23 -12.51
N TRP A 236 25.43 7.72 -13.51
CA TRP A 236 25.67 7.00 -14.75
C TRP A 236 27.10 7.24 -15.27
N ASN A 237 27.45 6.58 -16.38
CA ASN A 237 28.77 6.70 -17.00
C ASN A 237 29.94 6.47 -16.05
N PHE A 238 29.93 5.35 -15.33
CA PHE A 238 30.96 5.01 -14.36
C PHE A 238 32.36 4.97 -14.97
N ILE A 239 33.34 5.49 -14.23
CA ILE A 239 34.75 5.62 -14.65
C ILE A 239 35.42 4.25 -14.67
N ILE A 240 35.31 3.50 -13.57
CA ILE A 240 35.76 2.11 -13.47
C ILE A 240 34.60 1.19 -13.88
N PRO A 241 34.72 0.43 -14.99
CA PRO A 241 33.66 -0.49 -15.42
C PRO A 241 33.33 -1.55 -14.35
N GLY A 242 32.04 -1.83 -14.16
CA GLY A 242 31.58 -2.84 -13.19
C GLY A 242 31.55 -2.37 -11.73
N PHE A 243 32.07 -1.18 -11.41
CA PHE A 243 32.03 -0.62 -10.05
C PHE A 243 30.91 0.42 -9.90
N TYR A 244 29.71 -0.06 -9.57
CA TYR A 244 28.49 0.75 -9.55
C TYR A 244 28.29 1.44 -8.19
N VAL A 245 28.96 2.57 -8.00
CA VAL A 245 28.75 3.45 -6.84
C VAL A 245 28.71 4.91 -7.32
N PRO A 246 27.85 5.79 -6.76
CA PRO A 246 27.74 7.16 -7.24
C PRO A 246 29.07 7.94 -7.26
N THR A 247 29.99 7.63 -6.34
CA THR A 247 31.33 8.25 -6.26
C THR A 247 32.28 7.81 -7.38
N ASN A 248 31.93 6.80 -8.16
CA ASN A 248 32.67 6.35 -9.35
C ASN A 248 32.11 6.98 -10.64
N ALA A 249 31.24 7.98 -10.56
CA ALA A 249 30.77 8.79 -11.68
C ALA A 249 31.36 10.20 -11.60
N LYS A 250 31.43 10.90 -12.74
CA LYS A 250 31.75 12.34 -12.74
C LYS A 250 30.61 13.11 -12.08
N ASN A 251 30.91 14.26 -11.47
CA ASN A 251 29.87 15.12 -10.90
C ASN A 251 28.79 15.55 -11.92
N THR A 252 29.15 15.64 -13.21
CA THR A 252 28.20 15.92 -14.31
C THR A 252 27.27 14.75 -14.64
N ASP A 253 27.61 13.55 -14.19
CA ASP A 253 26.86 12.30 -14.43
C ASP A 253 26.15 11.81 -13.15
N ILE A 254 25.91 12.71 -12.20
CA ILE A 254 25.16 12.46 -10.96
C ILE A 254 23.93 13.38 -10.93
N ALA A 255 22.77 12.81 -10.64
CA ALA A 255 21.53 13.53 -10.37
C ALA A 255 21.00 13.17 -8.99
N ILE A 256 20.59 14.19 -8.24
CA ILE A 256 19.96 14.06 -6.93
C ILE A 256 18.57 14.71 -7.03
N ALA A 257 17.57 14.04 -6.48
CA ALA A 257 16.21 14.57 -6.40
C ALA A 257 15.68 14.40 -4.98
N GLN A 258 15.10 15.45 -4.42
CA GLN A 258 14.46 15.41 -3.11
C GLN A 258 13.08 16.06 -3.19
N SER A 259 12.09 15.46 -2.54
CA SER A 259 10.80 16.11 -2.32
C SER A 259 10.19 15.72 -0.98
N LYS A 260 9.41 16.66 -0.41
CA LYS A 260 8.65 16.48 0.83
C LYS A 260 7.24 17.00 0.62
N VAL A 261 6.25 16.14 0.84
CA VAL A 261 4.83 16.48 0.73
C VAL A 261 4.17 16.23 2.08
N LYS A 262 3.38 17.18 2.54
CA LYS A 262 2.60 17.06 3.78
C LYS A 262 1.17 17.48 3.53
N LYS A 263 0.22 16.65 3.97
CA LYS A 263 -1.23 16.89 3.87
C LYS A 263 -1.86 16.67 5.23
N ARG A 264 -2.83 17.52 5.58
CA ARG A 264 -3.60 17.41 6.82
C ARG A 264 -5.09 17.55 6.51
N LEU A 265 -5.89 16.77 7.23
CA LEU A 265 -7.34 16.84 7.21
C LEU A 265 -7.83 16.89 8.65
N ILE A 266 -8.79 17.78 8.93
CA ILE A 266 -9.55 17.76 10.17
C ILE A 266 -11.03 17.67 9.78
N GLY A 267 -11.78 16.80 10.43
CA GLY A 267 -13.20 16.61 10.15
C GLY A 267 -14.02 16.60 11.43
N GLY A 268 -15.22 17.17 11.37
CA GLY A 268 -16.28 17.00 12.38
C GLY A 268 -17.46 16.28 11.74
N PHE A 269 -18.00 15.28 12.41
CA PHE A 269 -19.07 14.45 11.85
C PHE A 269 -20.07 13.99 12.89
N GLY A 270 -21.26 13.65 12.43
CA GLY A 270 -22.30 13.06 13.26
C GLY A 270 -23.24 12.18 12.46
N GLU A 271 -23.89 11.27 13.19
CA GLU A 271 -24.87 10.35 12.67
C GLU A 271 -26.02 10.24 13.67
N PHE A 272 -27.24 10.42 13.19
CA PHE A 272 -28.46 10.12 13.95
C PHE A 272 -29.20 8.96 13.29
N ARG A 273 -29.55 7.95 14.08
CA ARG A 273 -30.33 6.78 13.67
C ARG A 273 -31.57 6.67 14.53
N ALA A 274 -32.70 6.41 13.88
CA ALA A 274 -33.95 6.05 14.52
C ALA A 274 -34.46 4.74 13.90
N GLY A 275 -34.76 3.76 14.74
CA GLY A 275 -35.46 2.53 14.39
C GLY A 275 -36.84 2.51 15.05
N TYR A 276 -37.81 1.86 14.40
CA TYR A 276 -39.15 1.62 14.94
C TYR A 276 -39.52 0.15 14.81
N LYS A 277 -39.80 -0.51 15.95
CA LYS A 277 -40.21 -1.92 16.08
C LYS A 277 -39.32 -2.93 15.36
N ASP A 278 -38.06 -2.56 15.13
CA ASP A 278 -37.15 -3.31 14.26
C ASP A 278 -37.62 -3.45 12.78
N ILE A 279 -38.67 -2.73 12.36
CA ILE A 279 -39.29 -2.80 11.02
C ILE A 279 -38.81 -1.65 10.12
N ALA A 280 -38.77 -0.42 10.65
CA ALA A 280 -38.44 0.77 9.88
C ALA A 280 -37.23 1.47 10.49
N TYR A 281 -36.32 1.97 9.64
CA TYR A 281 -35.10 2.63 10.05
C TYR A 281 -34.85 3.88 9.20
N VAL A 282 -34.42 4.95 9.83
CA VAL A 282 -33.94 6.18 9.18
C VAL A 282 -32.58 6.54 9.78
N THR A 283 -31.64 6.92 8.93
CA THR A 283 -30.31 7.40 9.29
C THR A 283 -30.03 8.72 8.59
N VAL A 284 -29.62 9.73 9.34
CA VAL A 284 -29.17 11.02 8.83
C VAL A 284 -27.72 11.21 9.24
N THR A 285 -26.86 11.53 8.29
CA THR A 285 -25.45 11.83 8.55
C THR A 285 -25.09 13.23 8.09
N GLY A 286 -24.08 13.82 8.73
CA GLY A 286 -23.49 15.07 8.31
C GLY A 286 -22.03 15.12 8.69
N ARG A 287 -21.19 15.57 7.76
CA ARG A 287 -19.76 15.74 7.99
C ARG A 287 -19.25 17.01 7.32
N ASN A 288 -18.40 17.74 8.02
CA ASN A 288 -17.65 18.87 7.47
C ASN A 288 -16.16 18.60 7.62
N ASP A 289 -15.41 18.71 6.51
CA ASP A 289 -13.96 18.54 6.49
C ASP A 289 -13.25 19.86 6.16
N TRP A 290 -12.08 20.05 6.77
CA TRP A 290 -11.11 21.10 6.47
C TRP A 290 -9.80 20.47 6.02
N THR A 291 -9.42 20.66 4.75
CA THR A 291 -8.20 20.08 4.17
C THR A 291 -7.11 21.12 3.93
N SER A 292 -5.85 20.76 4.15
CA SER A 292 -4.71 21.64 3.84
C SER A 292 -4.42 21.77 2.34
N THR A 293 -5.10 21.02 1.47
CA THR A 293 -4.83 20.97 0.03
C THR A 293 -5.73 21.88 -0.81
N LEU A 294 -6.68 22.57 -0.17
CA LEU A 294 -7.55 23.56 -0.80
C LEU A 294 -7.11 24.98 -0.42
N PRO A 295 -7.50 26.01 -1.21
CA PRO A 295 -7.26 27.40 -0.85
C PRO A 295 -7.79 27.72 0.55
N VAL A 296 -7.10 28.58 1.29
CA VAL A 296 -7.42 28.88 2.71
C VAL A 296 -8.88 29.32 2.89
N GLU A 297 -9.37 30.15 1.96
CA GLU A 297 -10.75 30.67 1.92
C GLU A 297 -11.81 29.58 1.68
N ASN A 298 -11.45 28.50 0.96
CA ASN A 298 -12.38 27.47 0.46
C ASN A 298 -11.96 26.04 0.87
N ARG A 299 -11.32 25.90 2.04
CA ARG A 299 -10.84 24.60 2.52
C ARG A 299 -11.87 23.75 3.27
N SER A 300 -13.03 24.34 3.57
CA SER A 300 -14.14 23.71 4.28
C SER A 300 -15.18 23.20 3.28
N TYR A 301 -15.64 21.96 3.44
CA TYR A 301 -16.75 21.43 2.65
C TYR A 301 -17.61 20.48 3.49
N PHE A 302 -18.93 20.69 3.44
CA PHE A 302 -19.94 19.91 4.14
C PHE A 302 -20.65 18.96 3.19
N TYR A 303 -20.90 17.74 3.64
CA TYR A 303 -21.64 16.73 2.90
C TYR A 303 -22.58 15.95 3.83
N PRO A 304 -23.91 16.07 3.61
CA PRO A 304 -24.91 15.29 4.33
C PRO A 304 -25.25 13.99 3.60
N SER A 305 -25.93 13.09 4.31
CA SER A 305 -26.63 11.97 3.66
C SER A 305 -27.89 11.60 4.43
N VAL A 306 -28.87 11.02 3.74
CA VAL A 306 -30.04 10.41 4.37
C VAL A 306 -30.28 9.02 3.79
N SER A 307 -30.57 8.05 4.66
CA SER A 307 -30.95 6.71 4.21
C SER A 307 -32.10 6.16 5.04
N GLY A 308 -32.94 5.36 4.39
CA GLY A 308 -34.09 4.73 4.99
C GLY A 308 -34.15 3.26 4.62
N SER A 309 -34.72 2.45 5.50
CA SER A 309 -35.02 1.06 5.17
C SER A 309 -36.27 0.55 5.86
N LEU A 310 -37.02 -0.31 5.16
CA LEU A 310 -38.27 -0.89 5.63
C LEU A 310 -38.25 -2.40 5.40
N ILE A 311 -38.40 -3.18 6.47
CA ILE A 311 -38.61 -4.63 6.43
C ILE A 311 -40.09 -4.88 6.20
N PHE A 312 -40.53 -4.79 4.94
CA PHE A 312 -41.94 -4.83 4.60
C PHE A 312 -42.59 -6.18 4.88
N THR A 313 -41.82 -7.27 4.98
CA THR A 313 -42.37 -8.60 5.33
C THR A 313 -42.94 -8.67 6.74
N GLU A 314 -42.49 -7.83 7.67
CA GLU A 314 -43.07 -7.73 9.03
C GLU A 314 -44.46 -7.09 9.03
N LEU A 315 -44.84 -6.43 7.93
CA LEU A 315 -46.16 -5.82 7.74
C LEU A 315 -47.13 -6.73 6.97
N LEU A 316 -46.63 -7.85 6.45
CA LEU A 316 -47.42 -8.82 5.68
C LEU A 316 -47.81 -10.02 6.56
N PRO A 317 -48.89 -10.74 6.23
CA PRO A 317 -49.18 -12.03 6.86
C PRO A 317 -48.01 -13.01 6.66
N LYS A 318 -47.75 -13.85 7.66
CA LYS A 318 -46.70 -14.88 7.58
C LYS A 318 -46.91 -15.77 6.35
N ASN A 319 -45.85 -15.95 5.57
CA ASN A 319 -45.86 -16.73 4.34
C ASN A 319 -44.54 -17.51 4.22
N ASP A 320 -44.62 -18.81 3.96
CA ASP A 320 -43.45 -19.69 3.85
C ASP A 320 -42.62 -19.45 2.58
N ASN A 321 -43.21 -18.82 1.55
CA ASN A 321 -42.54 -18.52 0.29
C ASN A 321 -41.70 -17.23 0.34
N LEU A 322 -41.96 -16.33 1.30
CA LEU A 322 -41.22 -15.08 1.46
C LEU A 322 -40.93 -14.82 2.93
N THR A 323 -39.76 -15.30 3.38
CA THR A 323 -39.33 -15.24 4.78
C THR A 323 -38.73 -13.90 5.19
N PHE A 324 -38.23 -13.10 4.24
CA PHE A 324 -37.66 -11.78 4.51
C PHE A 324 -37.68 -10.89 3.27
N GLY A 325 -38.07 -9.64 3.45
CA GLY A 325 -38.07 -8.62 2.41
C GLY A 325 -37.76 -7.25 2.98
N LYS A 326 -36.76 -6.58 2.40
CA LYS A 326 -36.31 -5.26 2.85
C LYS A 326 -36.10 -4.31 1.69
N LEU A 327 -36.79 -3.17 1.73
CA LEU A 327 -36.60 -2.06 0.82
C LEU A 327 -35.62 -1.06 1.44
N ARG A 328 -34.71 -0.50 0.63
CA ARG A 328 -33.73 0.51 1.05
C ARG A 328 -33.67 1.64 0.02
N ALA A 329 -33.53 2.86 0.50
CA ALA A 329 -33.28 4.04 -0.33
C ALA A 329 -32.26 4.95 0.39
N SER A 330 -31.41 5.64 -0.37
CA SER A 330 -30.41 6.57 0.15
C SER A 330 -30.17 7.72 -0.82
N TRP A 331 -29.90 8.90 -0.28
CA TRP A 331 -29.48 10.08 -1.01
C TRP A 331 -28.23 10.68 -0.36
#